data_AF-A0A6A4KJT6-F1
#
_entry.id   AF-A0A6A4KJT6-F1
#
_cell.length_a   1.000
_cell.length_b   1.000
_cell.length_c   1.000
_cell.angle_alpha   90.00
_cell.angle_beta   90.00
_cell.angle_gamma   90.00
#
_symmetry.space_group_name_H-M   'P 1'
#
loop_
_entity.id
_entity.type
_entity.pdbx_description
1 polymer ?
#
loop_
_entity_poly.entity_id
_entity_poly.type
_entity_poly.pdbx_seq_one_letter_code
_entity_poly.pdbx_strand_id
1 'polypeptide(L)'
;MIDVAQADIDIHGYYSAMEKKEYKELPEYYAKLGFHRNGLKLVSKRLNAAQIPESANDFKRLLAIKLDQLLFKLNGILPENADDSDTATVQSQELLSRPPKKH
;
A
#
# COMPACT_ATOMS: atom_id res chain seq x y z
N MET A 1 -11.54 10.31 10.62
CA MET A 1 -12.13 10.58 9.28
C MET A 1 -11.19 11.43 8.42
N ILE A 2 -10.43 12.35 9.03
CA ILE A 2 -9.33 13.10 8.38
C ILE A 2 -8.31 12.18 7.69
N ASP A 3 -8.02 11.00 8.26
CA ASP A 3 -7.07 10.03 7.68
C ASP A 3 -7.46 9.47 6.31
N VAL A 4 -8.76 9.35 6.02
CA VAL A 4 -9.24 8.77 4.75
C VAL A 4 -9.03 9.75 3.59
N ALA A 5 -9.33 11.03 3.84
CA ALA A 5 -9.13 12.09 2.85
C ALA A 5 -7.64 12.32 2.59
N GLN A 6 -6.81 12.34 3.65
CA GLN A 6 -5.36 12.49 3.50
C GLN A 6 -4.74 11.32 2.75
N ALA A 7 -5.19 10.09 3.02
CA ALA A 7 -4.72 8.92 2.29
C ALA A 7 -5.08 8.97 0.79
N ASP A 8 -6.26 9.45 0.40
CA ASP A 8 -6.62 9.57 -1.03
C ASP A 8 -5.78 10.67 -1.73
N ILE A 9 -5.49 11.77 -1.03
CA ILE A 9 -4.56 12.82 -1.49
C ILE A 9 -3.16 12.25 -1.71
N ASP A 10 -2.63 11.50 -0.75
CA ASP A 10 -1.28 10.95 -0.84
C ASP A 10 -1.17 9.85 -1.90
N ILE A 11 -2.24 9.06 -2.14
CA ILE A 11 -2.33 8.12 -3.26
C ILE A 11 -2.27 8.88 -4.60
N HIS A 12 -3.02 9.98 -4.71
CA HIS A 12 -3.00 10.80 -5.92
C HIS A 12 -1.63 11.45 -6.14
N GLY A 13 -0.99 11.94 -5.07
CA GLY A 13 0.38 12.46 -5.10
C GLY A 13 1.39 11.43 -5.61
N TYR A 14 1.31 10.19 -5.11
CA TYR A 14 2.14 9.07 -5.59
C TYR A 14 2.00 8.84 -7.10
N TYR A 15 0.76 8.74 -7.61
CA TYR A 15 0.53 8.53 -9.04
C TYR A 15 1.00 9.72 -9.89
N SER A 16 0.81 10.96 -9.41
CA SER A 16 1.29 12.15 -10.11
C SER A 16 2.82 12.21 -10.16
N ALA A 17 3.50 11.86 -9.07
CA ALA A 17 4.96 11.78 -9.02
C ALA A 17 5.48 10.70 -9.99
N MET A 18 4.81 9.54 -10.06
CA MET A 18 5.11 8.49 -11.04
C MET A 18 4.95 8.97 -12.49
N GLU A 19 3.86 9.67 -12.81
CA GLU A 19 3.59 10.20 -14.15
C GLU A 19 4.63 11.25 -14.57
N LYS A 20 5.02 12.12 -13.63
CA LYS A 20 6.04 13.16 -13.83
C LYS A 20 7.48 12.66 -13.74
N LYS A 21 7.69 11.38 -13.41
CA LYS A 21 9.01 10.76 -13.21
C LYS A 21 9.81 11.40 -12.06
N GLU A 22 9.12 11.92 -11.06
CA GLU A 22 9.68 12.53 -9.85
C GLU A 22 10.04 11.45 -8.82
N TYR A 23 10.90 10.52 -9.21
CA TYR A 23 11.20 9.32 -8.41
C TYR A 23 11.85 9.61 -7.04
N LYS A 24 12.43 10.80 -6.87
CA LYS A 24 13.04 11.24 -5.61
C LYS A 24 12.04 11.38 -4.47
N GLU A 25 10.77 11.66 -4.79
CA GLU A 25 9.71 11.88 -3.79
C GLU A 25 8.98 10.58 -3.43
N LEU A 26 9.11 9.53 -4.24
CA LEU A 26 8.41 8.26 -4.03
C LEU A 26 8.67 7.61 -2.66
N PRO A 27 9.90 7.59 -2.11
CA PRO A 27 10.14 7.02 -0.78
C PRO A 27 9.33 7.70 0.32
N GLU A 28 9.13 9.02 0.22
CA GLU A 28 8.33 9.78 1.19
C GLU A 28 6.85 9.41 1.08
N TYR A 29 6.32 9.30 -0.14
CA TYR A 29 4.96 8.83 -0.38
C TYR A 29 4.77 7.39 0.11
N TYR A 30 5.73 6.49 -0.14
CA TYR A 30 5.69 5.10 0.34
C TYR A 30 5.59 5.02 1.87
N ALA A 31 6.38 5.82 2.61
CA ALA A 31 6.31 5.86 4.08
C ALA A 31 4.94 6.36 4.58
N LYS A 32 4.41 7.44 3.99
CA LYS A 32 3.08 7.99 4.34
C LYS A 32 1.96 6.99 4.05
N LEU A 33 1.99 6.36 2.87
CA LEU A 33 1.00 5.36 2.46
C LEU A 33 1.04 4.10 3.34
N GLY A 34 2.22 3.68 3.79
CA GLY A 34 2.38 2.58 4.75
C GLY A 34 1.69 2.88 6.10
N PHE A 35 1.84 4.10 6.61
CA PHE A 35 1.15 4.55 7.81
C PHE A 35 -0.37 4.56 7.62
N HIS A 36 -0.84 5.12 6.50
CA HIS A 36 -2.27 5.15 6.16
C HIS A 36 -2.88 3.76 6.06
N ARG A 37 -2.18 2.77 5.46
CA ARG A 37 -2.68 1.38 5.34
C ARG A 37 -3.08 0.81 6.70
N ASN A 38 -2.24 1.00 7.72
CA ASN A 38 -2.49 0.50 9.06
C ASN A 38 -3.67 1.23 9.73
N GLY A 39 -3.73 2.55 9.60
CA GLY A 39 -4.84 3.37 10.11
C GLY A 39 -6.17 2.98 9.47
N LEU A 40 -6.20 2.81 8.15
CA LEU A 40 -7.41 2.48 7.39
C LEU A 40 -7.95 1.08 7.69
N LYS A 41 -7.07 0.09 7.89
CA LYS A 41 -7.48 -1.25 8.35
C LYS A 41 -8.14 -1.19 9.73
N LEU A 42 -7.61 -0.39 10.65
CA LEU A 42 -8.21 -0.19 11.96
C LEU A 42 -9.56 0.52 11.86
N VAL A 43 -9.67 1.55 11.01
CA VAL A 43 -10.92 2.27 10.75
C VAL A 43 -11.98 1.36 10.13
N SER A 44 -11.61 0.51 9.16
CA SER A 44 -12.51 -0.47 8.55
C SER A 44 -13.04 -1.48 9.58
N LYS A 45 -12.15 -2.02 10.43
CA LYS A 45 -12.56 -2.90 11.56
C LYS A 45 -13.54 -2.20 12.51
N ARG A 46 -13.26 -0.95 12.88
CA ARG A 46 -14.12 -0.15 13.76
C ARG A 46 -15.46 0.16 13.10
N LEU A 47 -15.48 0.48 11.81
CA LEU A 47 -16.72 0.73 11.07
C LEU A 47 -17.59 -0.51 11.05
N ASN A 48 -17.02 -1.68 10.78
CA ASN A 48 -17.76 -2.94 10.79
C ASN A 48 -18.33 -3.28 12.17
N ALA A 49 -17.55 -3.08 13.23
CA ALA A 49 -17.96 -3.31 14.61
C ALA A 49 -18.91 -2.24 15.18
N ALA A 50 -19.04 -1.07 14.54
CA ALA A 50 -19.90 -0.01 15.02
C ALA A 50 -21.38 -0.42 14.93
N GLN A 51 -22.09 -0.31 16.06
CA GLN A 51 -23.54 -0.37 16.10
C GLN A 51 -24.07 0.97 15.62
N ILE A 52 -24.72 0.97 14.46
CA ILE A 52 -25.25 2.17 13.82
C ILE A 52 -26.77 1.98 13.70
N PRO A 53 -27.59 3.01 13.96
CA PRO A 53 -29.03 2.94 13.78
C PRO A 53 -29.39 2.45 12.37
N GLU A 54 -30.47 1.69 12.26
CA GLU A 54 -30.90 1.08 10.98
C GLU A 54 -31.11 2.14 9.88
N SER A 55 -31.59 3.32 10.25
CA SER A 55 -31.75 4.49 9.36
C SER A 55 -30.44 5.02 8.74
N ALA A 56 -29.28 4.62 9.26
CA ALA A 56 -27.96 5.04 8.79
C ALA A 56 -27.13 3.87 8.24
N ASN A 57 -27.74 2.70 8.00
CA ASN A 57 -27.05 1.55 7.40
C ASN A 57 -26.54 1.82 5.99
N ASP A 58 -27.28 2.57 5.18
CA ASP A 58 -26.84 2.94 3.82
C ASP A 58 -25.59 3.82 3.87
N PHE A 59 -25.52 4.72 4.85
CA PHE A 59 -24.33 5.54 5.08
C PHE A 59 -23.14 4.70 5.56
N LYS A 60 -23.36 3.73 6.46
CA LYS A 60 -22.34 2.74 6.85
C LYS A 60 -21.79 2.00 5.63
N ARG A 61 -22.67 1.54 4.75
CA ARG A 61 -22.33 0.80 3.54
C ARG A 61 -21.53 1.65 2.57
N LEU A 62 -21.93 2.91 2.37
CA LEU A 62 -21.19 3.86 1.52
C LEU A 62 -19.76 4.07 2.04
N LEU A 63 -19.60 4.27 3.35
CA LEU A 63 -18.29 4.44 3.97
C LEU A 63 -17.43 3.18 3.84
N ALA A 64 -18.02 2.00 4.01
CA ALA A 64 -17.32 0.74 3.82
C ALA A 64 -16.80 0.59 2.38
N ILE A 65 -17.65 0.88 1.38
CA ILE A 65 -17.25 0.85 -0.04
C ILE A 65 -16.09 1.80 -0.31
N LYS A 66 -16.13 3.02 0.25
CA LYS A 66 -15.05 4.00 0.06
C LYS A 66 -13.74 3.56 0.71
N LEU A 67 -13.80 2.98 1.90
CA LEU A 67 -12.64 2.41 2.57
C LEU A 67 -12.05 1.23 1.79
N ASP A 68 -12.89 0.34 1.26
CA ASP A 68 -12.44 -0.80 0.47
C ASP A 68 -11.78 -0.38 -0.84
N GLN A 69 -12.35 0.60 -1.56
CA GLN A 69 -11.74 1.18 -2.75
C GLN A 69 -10.36 1.76 -2.46
N LEU A 70 -10.23 2.48 -1.35
CA LEU A 70 -8.97 3.10 -0.94
C LEU A 70 -7.93 2.06 -0.55
N LEU A 71 -8.33 1.04 0.23
CA LEU A 71 -7.47 -0.09 0.59
C LEU A 71 -7.02 -0.90 -0.63
N PHE A 72 -7.91 -1.07 -1.62
CA PHE A 72 -7.58 -1.74 -2.88
C PHE A 72 -6.49 -0.99 -3.65
N LYS A 73 -6.63 0.33 -3.81
CA LYS A 73 -5.58 1.18 -4.42
C LYS A 73 -4.25 1.07 -3.66
N LEU A 74 -4.31 1.18 -2.32
CA LEU A 74 -3.15 1.06 -1.45
C LEU A 74 -2.43 -0.28 -1.59
N ASN A 75 -3.17 -1.39 -1.64
CA ASN A 75 -2.59 -2.72 -1.83
C ASN A 75 -1.94 -2.90 -3.21
N GLY A 76 -2.39 -2.17 -4.23
CA GLY A 76 -1.72 -2.11 -5.53
C GLY A 76 -0.38 -1.35 -5.50
N ILE A 77 -0.22 -0.39 -4.59
CA ILE A 77 1.02 0.40 -4.42
C ILE A 77 1.98 -0.28 -3.43
N LEU A 78 1.43 -0.83 -2.34
CA LEU A 78 2.11 -1.45 -1.21
C LEU A 78 1.51 -2.84 -0.95
N PRO A 79 1.92 -3.86 -1.73
CA PRO A 79 1.49 -5.23 -1.52
C PRO A 79 1.82 -5.70 -0.10
N GLU A 80 0.95 -6.51 0.50
CA GLU A 80 1.18 -7.08 1.83
C GLU A 80 2.40 -8.02 1.90
N ASN A 81 2.84 -8.56 0.76
CA ASN A 81 3.92 -9.54 0.65
C ASN A 81 5.18 -8.94 -0.03
N ALA A 82 5.33 -7.61 -0.07
CA ALA A 82 6.49 -6.99 -0.73
C ALA A 82 7.82 -7.34 -0.04
N ASP A 83 7.80 -7.71 1.25
CA ASP A 83 8.99 -8.14 1.99
C ASP A 83 9.50 -9.53 1.58
N ASP A 84 8.71 -10.34 0.85
CA ASP A 84 9.11 -11.69 0.42
C ASP A 84 9.77 -11.73 -0.97
N SER A 85 9.76 -10.64 -1.74
CA SER A 85 10.28 -10.64 -3.12
C SER A 85 11.73 -10.19 -3.28
N ASP A 86 12.43 -9.79 -2.21
CA ASP A 86 13.80 -9.24 -2.31
C ASP A 86 14.93 -10.27 -2.07
N THR A 87 14.61 -11.57 -1.96
CA THR A 87 15.63 -12.63 -1.86
C THR A 87 15.93 -13.34 -3.19
N ALA A 88 15.27 -12.98 -4.29
CA ALA A 88 15.38 -13.72 -5.55
C ALA A 88 16.45 -13.22 -6.54
N THR A 89 17.16 -12.10 -6.28
CA THR A 89 18.04 -11.49 -7.32
C THR A 89 19.55 -11.52 -7.00
N VAL A 90 19.99 -12.06 -5.86
CA VAL A 90 21.44 -12.06 -5.54
C VAL A 90 22.16 -13.38 -5.86
N GLN A 91 21.46 -14.50 -6.09
CA GLN A 91 22.15 -15.81 -6.27
C GLN A 91 22.71 -16.08 -7.68
N SER A 92 22.40 -15.28 -8.71
CA SER A 92 22.83 -15.60 -10.08
C SER A 92 24.21 -15.08 -10.47
N GLN A 93 24.86 -14.22 -9.68
CA GLN A 93 26.18 -13.66 -10.05
C GLN A 93 27.38 -14.42 -9.46
N GLU A 94 27.21 -15.29 -8.46
CA GLU A 94 28.34 -16.00 -7.84
C GLU A 94 28.77 -17.28 -8.61
N LEU A 95 27.95 -17.76 -9.55
CA LEU A 95 28.24 -18.97 -10.33
C LEU A 95 29.09 -18.76 -11.60
N LEU A 96 29.39 -17.52 -12.01
CA LEU A 96 30.21 -17.24 -13.21
C LEU A 96 31.68 -16.87 -12.94
N SER A 97 32.12 -16.77 -11.68
CA SER A 97 33.48 -16.29 -11.36
C SER A 97 34.48 -17.36 -10.92
N ARG A 98 34.15 -18.66 -10.99
CA ARG A 98 35.11 -19.72 -10.66
C ARG A 98 35.85 -20.23 -11.91
N PRO A 99 37.17 -20.00 -12.05
CA PRO A 99 37.93 -20.60 -13.14
C PRO A 99 38.06 -22.13 -12.93
N PRO A 100 38.08 -22.93 -14.01
CA PRO A 100 38.17 -24.38 -13.89
C PRO A 100 39.54 -24.80 -13.35
N LYS A 101 39.56 -25.53 -12.24
CA LYS A 101 40.74 -26.24 -11.75
C LYS A 101 41.12 -27.32 -12.78
N LYS A 102 42.30 -27.18 -13.38
CA LYS A 102 42.95 -28.25 -14.16
C LYS A 102 43.33 -29.38 -13.20
N HIS A 103 42.99 -30.62 -13.56
CA HIS A 103 43.56 -31.84 -13.02
C HIS A 103 44.11 -32.67 -14.16
#